data_AF-A0A2A3XDH7-F1
#
_entry.id   AF-A0A2A3XDH7-F1
#
_cell.length_a   1.000
_cell.length_b   1.000
_cell.length_c   1.000
_cell.angle_alpha   90.00
_cell.angle_beta   90.00
_cell.angle_gamma   90.00
#
_symmetry.space_group_name_H-M   'P 1'
#
loop_
_entity.id
_entity.type
_entity.pdbx_description
1 polymer ?
#
loop_
_entity_poly.entity_id
_entity_poly.type
_entity_poly.pdbx_seq_one_letter_code
_entity_poly.pdbx_strand_id
1 'polypeptide(L)'
;MNISGTQKMSIRQLFAPALLAAALASITLTAQADSHGDHEASGADRQRMEERMEERRQEVYQRAEISADKQAELNEAHAEHREAIHALREEHKERVAGILTEEEQEALHNAMREAHEEHRGKRGHHDNSDERADSE
;
A
#
# COMPACT_ATOMS: atom_id res chain seq x y z
N MET A 1 15.99 23.74 -55.27
CA MET A 1 14.95 24.75 -54.98
C MET A 1 14.43 24.45 -53.58
N ASN A 2 14.64 25.39 -52.66
CA ASN A 2 14.20 25.31 -51.27
C ASN A 2 12.71 25.65 -51.19
N ILE A 3 11.94 24.88 -50.41
CA ILE A 3 10.62 25.31 -49.95
C ILE A 3 10.63 25.25 -48.42
N SER A 4 10.42 26.43 -47.87
CA SER A 4 10.48 26.83 -46.47
C SER A 4 9.22 26.47 -45.69
N GLY A 5 9.43 25.98 -44.46
CA GLY A 5 8.77 26.43 -43.23
C GLY A 5 7.25 26.36 -43.13
N THR A 6 6.75 25.33 -42.44
CA THR A 6 5.46 25.39 -41.74
C THR A 6 5.68 25.47 -40.23
N GLN A 7 5.70 26.73 -39.80
CA GLN A 7 5.24 27.30 -38.52
C GLN A 7 4.89 26.32 -37.39
N LYS A 8 5.73 26.35 -36.34
CA LYS A 8 5.51 25.79 -35.01
C LYS A 8 4.36 26.55 -34.32
N MET A 9 3.31 25.85 -33.88
CA MET A 9 2.38 26.39 -32.88
C MET A 9 2.79 25.90 -31.48
N SER A 10 2.78 26.86 -30.56
CA SER A 10 3.60 26.96 -29.35
C SER A 10 2.96 26.32 -28.12
N ILE A 11 3.80 25.68 -27.28
CA ILE A 11 3.52 25.09 -25.95
C ILE A 11 3.21 26.18 -24.88
N ARG A 12 2.63 27.32 -25.27
CA ARG A 12 2.46 28.50 -24.40
C ARG A 12 1.08 29.16 -24.54
N GLN A 13 0.03 28.36 -24.52
CA GLN A 13 -1.31 28.81 -24.12
C GLN A 13 -1.71 27.98 -22.89
N LEU A 14 -1.08 28.25 -21.74
CA LEU A 14 -1.52 29.23 -20.72
C LEU A 14 -2.95 28.89 -20.23
N PHE A 15 -3.05 28.06 -19.20
CA PHE A 15 -3.23 28.44 -17.79
C PHE A 15 -4.63 28.99 -17.48
N ALA A 16 -5.42 28.16 -16.79
CA ALA A 16 -6.27 28.62 -15.68
C ALA A 16 -6.40 27.49 -14.65
N PRO A 17 -5.56 27.47 -13.60
CA PRO A 17 -5.76 26.60 -12.44
C PRO A 17 -6.85 27.26 -11.59
N ALA A 18 -8.11 26.90 -11.84
CA ALA A 18 -9.19 27.28 -10.95
C ALA A 18 -9.04 26.49 -9.63
N LEU A 19 -8.63 27.20 -8.58
CA LEU A 19 -8.65 26.75 -7.20
C LEU A 19 -10.06 26.32 -6.82
N LEU A 20 -10.29 25.02 -6.63
CA LEU A 20 -11.42 24.52 -5.87
C LEU A 20 -10.88 23.84 -4.60
N ALA A 21 -10.85 24.63 -3.54
CA ALA A 21 -10.73 24.16 -2.18
C ALA A 21 -11.94 23.27 -1.86
N ALA A 22 -11.76 21.95 -1.92
CA ALA A 22 -12.69 20.99 -1.34
C ALA A 22 -12.08 20.50 -0.02
N ALA A 23 -12.89 20.67 1.03
CA ALA A 23 -12.62 20.41 2.43
C ALA A 23 -11.77 19.15 2.69
N LEU A 24 -10.76 19.34 3.53
CA LEU A 24 -10.14 18.28 4.32
C LEU A 24 -11.21 17.68 5.25
N ALA A 25 -12.05 16.81 4.73
CA ALA A 25 -12.75 15.85 5.57
C ALA A 25 -11.70 14.86 6.05
N SER A 26 -11.35 14.97 7.33
CA SER A 26 -10.50 14.02 8.04
C SER A 26 -11.10 12.63 7.88
N ILE A 27 -10.59 11.85 6.92
CA ILE A 27 -10.82 10.42 6.90
C ILE A 27 -10.09 9.88 8.12
N THR A 28 -10.81 9.78 9.23
CA THR A 28 -10.36 9.01 10.40
C THR A 28 -10.36 7.55 9.99
N LEU A 29 -9.24 7.12 9.42
CA LEU A 29 -8.94 5.73 9.15
C LEU A 29 -8.70 5.06 10.51
N THR A 30 -9.74 4.49 11.10
CA THR A 30 -9.57 3.59 12.26
C THR A 30 -8.98 2.29 11.73
N ALA A 31 -7.65 2.23 11.72
CA ALA A 31 -6.91 1.00 11.54
C ALA A 31 -7.12 0.14 12.79
N GLN A 32 -8.10 -0.75 12.73
CA GLN A 32 -8.24 -1.85 13.68
C GLN A 32 -7.17 -2.87 13.30
N ALA A 33 -5.97 -2.71 13.87
CA ALA A 33 -4.93 -3.71 13.80
C ALA A 33 -5.28 -4.82 14.78
N ASP A 34 -6.08 -5.78 14.33
CA ASP A 34 -6.19 -7.06 15.02
C ASP A 34 -4.81 -7.74 14.97
N SER A 35 -4.36 -8.15 16.15
CA SER A 35 -3.03 -8.68 16.40
C SER A 35 -2.93 -10.10 15.84
N HIS A 36 -2.44 -10.25 14.61
CA HIS A 36 -2.14 -11.56 14.06
C HIS A 36 -0.76 -12.02 14.51
N GLY A 37 -0.75 -13.03 15.39
CA GLY A 37 0.44 -13.79 15.76
C GLY A 37 0.99 -14.59 14.57
N ASP A 38 2.32 -14.69 14.54
CA ASP A 38 3.08 -15.39 13.51
C ASP A 38 2.69 -16.87 13.43
N HIS A 39 1.86 -17.19 12.44
CA HIS A 39 1.64 -18.56 12.01
C HIS A 39 2.07 -18.68 10.56
N GLU A 40 3.04 -19.56 10.30
CA GLU A 40 3.38 -19.98 8.95
C GLU A 40 2.13 -20.61 8.30
N ALA A 41 1.45 -19.80 7.49
CA ALA A 41 0.19 -20.16 6.87
C ALA A 41 0.43 -21.26 5.82
N SER A 42 0.05 -22.49 6.17
CA SER A 42 -0.15 -23.59 5.22
C SER A 42 -1.01 -23.14 4.03
N GLY A 43 -0.87 -23.75 2.85
CA GLY A 43 -1.61 -23.35 1.64
C GLY A 43 -3.13 -23.29 1.81
N ALA A 44 -3.70 -24.09 2.72
CA ALA A 44 -5.12 -24.04 3.09
C ALA A 44 -5.50 -22.75 3.86
N ASP A 45 -4.59 -22.19 4.65
CA ASP A 45 -4.81 -20.93 5.37
C ASP A 45 -4.65 -19.72 4.45
N ARG A 46 -3.79 -19.81 3.43
CA ARG A 46 -3.70 -18.79 2.36
C ARG A 46 -5.01 -18.66 1.59
N GLN A 47 -5.59 -19.78 1.14
CA GLN A 47 -6.88 -19.75 0.42
C GLN A 47 -8.00 -19.15 1.28
N ARG A 48 -8.10 -19.56 2.55
CA ARG A 48 -9.05 -18.96 3.50
C ARG A 48 -8.79 -17.48 3.73
N MET A 49 -7.53 -17.04 3.75
CA MET A 49 -7.18 -15.63 3.87
C MET A 49 -7.64 -14.85 2.64
N GLU A 50 -7.41 -15.40 1.44
CA GLU A 50 -7.85 -14.81 0.17
C GLU A 50 -9.38 -14.66 0.16
N GLU A 51 -10.12 -15.71 0.48
CA GLU A 51 -11.59 -15.68 0.62
C GLU A 51 -12.06 -14.55 1.55
N ARG A 52 -11.48 -14.43 2.76
CA ARG A 52 -11.80 -13.33 3.69
C ARG A 52 -11.50 -11.95 3.13
N MET A 53 -10.44 -11.81 2.33
CA MET A 53 -10.09 -10.54 1.69
C MET A 53 -11.05 -10.20 0.56
N GLU A 54 -11.53 -11.21 -0.18
CA GLU A 54 -12.55 -11.03 -1.21
C GLU A 54 -13.89 -10.63 -0.60
N GLU A 55 -14.33 -11.30 0.46
CA GLU A 55 -15.55 -10.95 1.20
C GLU A 55 -15.51 -9.49 1.66
N ARG A 56 -14.42 -9.07 2.32
CA ARG A 56 -14.25 -7.68 2.74
C ARG A 56 -14.27 -6.70 1.57
N ARG A 57 -13.65 -7.05 0.45
CA ARG A 57 -13.64 -6.20 -0.75
C ARG A 57 -15.05 -6.01 -1.30
N GLN A 58 -15.83 -7.09 -1.35
CA GLN A 58 -17.23 -7.04 -1.78
C GLN A 58 -18.10 -6.23 -0.81
N GLU A 59 -17.90 -6.37 0.50
CA GLU A 59 -18.59 -5.57 1.51
C GLU A 59 -18.34 -4.06 1.31
N VAL A 60 -17.08 -3.68 1.07
CA VAL A 60 -16.71 -2.28 0.79
C VAL A 60 -17.40 -1.76 -0.47
N TYR A 61 -17.45 -2.56 -1.55
CA TYR A 61 -18.14 -2.17 -2.78
C TYR A 61 -19.65 -2.01 -2.59
N GLN A 62 -20.28 -2.90 -1.83
CA GLN A 62 -21.70 -2.81 -1.50
C GLN A 62 -21.99 -1.57 -0.65
N ARG A 63 -21.16 -1.30 0.37
CA ARG A 63 -21.29 -0.11 1.22
C ARG A 63 -21.12 1.20 0.45
N ALA A 64 -20.28 1.19 -0.58
CA ALA A 64 -20.06 2.32 -1.47
C ALA A 64 -21.05 2.38 -2.65
N GLU A 65 -22.04 1.47 -2.70
CA GLU A 65 -23.05 1.37 -3.75
C GLU A 65 -22.46 1.32 -5.17
N ILE A 66 -21.31 0.67 -5.33
CA ILE A 66 -20.62 0.54 -6.62
C ILE A 66 -21.37 -0.48 -7.48
N SER A 67 -21.65 -0.15 -8.74
CA SER A 67 -22.32 -1.06 -9.67
C SER A 67 -21.46 -2.28 -9.99
N ALA A 68 -22.10 -3.43 -10.26
CA ALA A 68 -21.41 -4.69 -10.58
C ALA A 68 -20.36 -4.54 -11.70
N ASP A 69 -20.70 -3.79 -12.75
CA ASP A 69 -19.77 -3.54 -13.88
C ASP A 69 -18.50 -2.81 -13.43
N LYS A 70 -18.63 -1.79 -12.56
CA LYS A 70 -17.48 -1.06 -12.01
C LYS A 70 -16.69 -1.89 -11.00
N GLN A 71 -17.36 -2.75 -10.24
CA GLN A 71 -16.68 -3.69 -9.35
C GLN A 71 -15.80 -4.66 -10.14
N ALA A 72 -16.29 -5.17 -11.28
CA ALA A 72 -15.52 -6.03 -12.16
C ALA A 72 -14.27 -5.33 -12.71
N GLU A 73 -14.42 -4.11 -13.22
CA GLU A 73 -13.29 -3.30 -13.73
C GLU A 73 -12.26 -2.99 -12.63
N LEU A 74 -12.71 -2.65 -11.42
CA LEU A 74 -11.80 -2.43 -10.28
C LEU A 74 -11.08 -3.72 -9.84
N ASN A 75 -11.77 -4.86 -9.88
CA ASN A 75 -11.16 -6.15 -9.54
C ASN A 75 -10.09 -6.55 -10.54
N GLU A 76 -10.34 -6.33 -11.83
CA GLU A 76 -9.38 -6.54 -12.92
C GLU A 76 -8.16 -5.64 -12.74
N ALA A 77 -8.35 -4.33 -12.56
CA ALA A 77 -7.25 -3.39 -12.32
C ALA A 77 -6.42 -3.76 -11.08
N HIS A 78 -7.07 -4.23 -10.01
CA HIS A 78 -6.35 -4.71 -8.83
C HIS A 78 -5.58 -6.00 -9.09
N ALA A 79 -6.10 -6.92 -9.90
CA ALA A 79 -5.40 -8.15 -10.27
C ALA A 79 -4.14 -7.83 -11.09
N GLU A 80 -4.28 -7.01 -12.12
CA GLU A 80 -3.15 -6.54 -12.94
C GLU A 80 -2.09 -5.84 -12.08
N HIS A 81 -2.50 -4.97 -11.16
CA HIS A 81 -1.57 -4.29 -10.27
C HIS A 81 -0.81 -5.28 -9.37
N ARG A 82 -1.51 -6.28 -8.80
CA ARG A 82 -0.85 -7.31 -7.97
C ARG A 82 0.19 -8.09 -8.77
N GLU A 83 -0.15 -8.48 -10.00
CA GLU A 83 0.76 -9.20 -10.89
C GLU A 83 1.98 -8.35 -11.24
N ALA A 84 1.78 -7.08 -11.59
CA ALA A 84 2.87 -6.15 -11.90
C ALA A 84 3.82 -5.96 -10.71
N ILE A 85 3.27 -5.79 -9.50
CA ILE A 85 4.08 -5.67 -8.28
C ILE A 85 4.80 -6.97 -7.95
N HIS A 86 4.16 -8.12 -8.17
CA HIS A 86 4.82 -9.41 -7.99
C HIS A 86 6.01 -9.55 -8.93
N ALA A 87 5.83 -9.29 -10.22
CA ALA A 87 6.90 -9.33 -11.21
C ALA A 87 8.06 -8.39 -10.85
N LEU A 88 7.76 -7.15 -10.44
CA LEU A 88 8.77 -6.18 -10.01
C LEU A 88 9.54 -6.67 -8.76
N ARG A 89 8.86 -7.30 -7.80
CA ARG A 89 9.51 -7.87 -6.62
C ARG A 89 10.44 -9.01 -6.97
N GLU A 90 10.05 -9.89 -7.89
CA GLU A 90 10.91 -10.99 -8.34
C GLU A 90 12.14 -10.46 -9.10
N GLU A 91 11.98 -9.48 -9.99
CA GLU A 91 13.12 -8.82 -10.65
C GLU A 91 14.07 -8.18 -9.63
N HIS A 92 13.51 -7.52 -8.60
CA HIS A 92 14.32 -6.91 -7.56
C HIS A 92 15.10 -7.96 -6.76
N LYS A 93 14.47 -9.07 -6.38
CA LYS A 93 15.15 -10.18 -5.69
C LYS A 93 16.28 -10.75 -6.54
N GLU A 94 16.06 -10.98 -7.83
CA GLU A 94 17.09 -11.47 -8.74
C GLU A 94 18.26 -10.47 -8.82
N ARG A 95 17.97 -9.17 -8.93
CA ARG A 95 19.00 -8.13 -8.93
C ARG A 95 19.80 -8.11 -7.63
N VAL A 96 19.15 -8.27 -6.48
CA VAL A 96 19.82 -8.35 -5.18
C VAL A 96 20.71 -9.60 -5.10
N ALA A 97 20.21 -10.76 -5.54
CA ALA A 97 20.98 -12.00 -5.58
C ALA A 97 22.18 -11.95 -6.53
N GLY A 98 22.12 -11.13 -7.57
CA GLY A 98 23.26 -10.85 -8.44
C GLY A 98 24.32 -9.92 -7.82
N ILE A 99 23.99 -9.17 -6.77
CA ILE A 99 24.89 -8.20 -6.11
C ILE A 99 25.45 -8.76 -4.80
N LEU A 100 24.59 -9.40 -4.01
CA LEU A 100 24.90 -9.88 -2.66
C LEU A 100 24.91 -11.40 -2.64
N THR A 101 25.88 -11.96 -1.93
CA THR A 101 25.88 -13.38 -1.57
C THR A 101 24.70 -13.70 -0.64
N GLU A 102 24.34 -14.97 -0.52
CA GLU A 102 23.24 -15.41 0.35
C GLU A 102 23.50 -15.04 1.82
N GLU A 103 24.76 -15.17 2.28
CA GLU A 103 25.18 -14.78 3.63
C GLU A 103 25.02 -13.26 3.86
N GLU A 104 25.38 -12.42 2.89
CA GLU A 104 25.21 -10.97 2.97
C GLU A 104 23.74 -10.54 2.94
N GLN A 105 22.90 -11.25 2.17
CA GLN A 105 21.45 -11.03 2.13
C GLN A 105 20.81 -11.34 3.48
N GLU A 106 21.18 -12.46 4.10
CA GLU A 106 20.68 -12.85 5.41
C GLU A 106 21.13 -11.84 6.49
N ALA A 107 22.39 -11.44 6.47
CA ALA A 107 22.91 -10.42 7.38
C ALA A 107 22.16 -9.08 7.23
N LEU A 108 21.91 -8.64 6.00
CA LEU A 108 21.14 -7.42 5.72
C LEU A 108 19.69 -7.54 6.22
N HIS A 109 19.03 -8.67 5.94
CA HIS A 109 17.66 -8.93 6.38
C HIS A 109 17.56 -8.89 7.91
N ASN A 110 18.49 -9.53 8.62
CA ASN A 110 18.54 -9.54 10.07
C ASN A 110 18.74 -8.13 10.65
N ALA A 111 19.67 -7.35 10.08
CA ALA A 111 19.91 -5.97 10.51
C ALA A 111 18.68 -5.07 10.27
N MET A 112 17.99 -5.21 9.15
CA MET A 112 16.75 -4.48 8.88
C MET A 112 15.63 -4.85 9.86
N ARG A 113 15.49 -6.15 10.17
CA ARG A 113 14.49 -6.62 11.13
C ARG A 113 14.75 -6.05 12.52
N GLU A 114 15.99 -6.12 13.02
CA GLU A 114 16.40 -5.56 14.31
C GLU A 114 16.13 -4.05 14.38
N ALA A 115 16.52 -3.31 13.33
CA ALA A 115 16.26 -1.88 13.25
C ALA A 115 14.75 -1.56 13.30
N HIS A 116 13.91 -2.36 12.62
CA HIS A 116 12.46 -2.17 12.63
C HIS A 116 11.83 -2.48 14.00
N GLU A 117 12.31 -3.52 14.68
CA GLU A 117 11.91 -3.87 16.04
C GLU A 117 12.28 -2.78 17.04
N GLU A 118 13.49 -2.23 16.95
CA GLU A 118 13.93 -1.10 17.78
C GLU A 118 13.02 0.13 17.59
N HIS A 119 12.63 0.43 16.34
CA HIS A 119 11.75 1.55 16.03
C HIS A 119 10.31 1.33 16.49
N ARG A 120 9.81 0.08 16.45
CA ARG A 120 8.47 -0.26 16.97
C ARG A 120 8.42 -0.25 18.50
N GLY A 121 9.45 -0.77 19.18
CA GLY A 121 9.54 -0.77 20.64
C GLY A 121 9.47 0.63 21.26
N LYS A 122 10.01 1.64 20.56
CA LYS A 122 9.99 3.05 21.01
C LYS A 122 8.64 3.75 20.87
N ARG A 123 7.72 3.25 20.04
CA ARG A 123 6.39 3.87 19.82
C ARG A 123 5.24 3.21 20.60
N GLY A 124 5.48 2.05 21.21
CA GLY A 124 4.47 1.30 21.98
C GLY A 124 4.38 1.64 23.48
N HIS A 125 5.14 2.63 23.96
CA HIS A 125 5.23 2.96 25.39
C HIS A 125 4.79 4.40 25.70
N HIS A 126 3.66 4.81 25.14
CA HIS A 126 2.97 6.02 25.60
C HIS A 126 1.53 5.67 25.94
N ASP A 127 1.20 5.93 27.21
CA ASP A 127 -0.13 6.16 27.76
C ASP A 127 -0.99 4.95 28.18
N ASN A 128 -0.92 4.63 29.47
CA ASN A 128 -2.03 4.14 30.30
C ASN A 128 -1.61 4.15 31.78
N SER A 129 -1.05 5.26 32.25
CA SER A 129 -0.53 5.40 33.62
C SER A 129 -1.00 6.68 34.31
N ASP A 130 -2.11 7.30 33.91
CA ASP A 130 -2.63 8.47 34.62
C ASP A 130 -4.16 8.44 34.68
N GLU A 131 -4.76 7.51 35.44
CA GLU A 131 -6.17 7.65 35.83
C GLU A 131 -6.62 6.70 36.96
N ARG A 132 -5.83 6.53 38.04
CA ARG A 132 -6.34 5.99 39.32
C ARG A 132 -5.61 6.60 40.52
N ALA A 133 -5.68 7.92 40.63
CA ALA A 133 -5.34 8.64 41.85
C ALA A 133 -6.32 9.80 42.02
N ASP A 134 -7.58 9.48 42.29
CA ASP A 134 -8.45 10.22 43.21
C ASP A 134 -9.89 9.74 43.05
N SER A 135 -10.34 8.96 44.02
CA SER A 135 -11.73 8.93 44.45
C SER A 135 -11.68 8.51 45.91
N GLU A 136 -11.94 9.51 46.76
CA GLU A 136 -12.02 9.49 48.22
C GLU A 136 -12.95 8.42 48.79
#